data_AF-A0A318FAE4-F1
#
_entry.id   AF-A0A318FAE4-F1
#
_cell.length_a   1.000
_cell.length_b   1.000
_cell.length_c   1.000
_cell.angle_alpha   90.00
_cell.angle_beta   90.00
_cell.angle_gamma   90.00
#
_symmetry.space_group_name_H-M   'P 1'
#
loop_
_entity.id
_entity.type
_entity.pdbx_description
1 polymer ?
#
loop_
_entity_poly.entity_id
_entity_poly.type
_entity_poly.pdbx_seq_one_letter_code
_entity_poly.pdbx_strand_id
1 'polypeptide(L)'
;MNNIALIVKLRELLVIFMHTRSLSEKAADALRYCQENIPLTEVPIGAYGEYNEIFEQITFLSGDKSRTAPDDLLRIGGDLILSILMLYEQIASYIAVEEFMQKQNRFNE
;
A
#
# COMPACT_ATOMS: atom_id res chain seq x y z
N MET A 1 -6.24 12.81 -0.83
CA MET A 1 -6.75 11.74 -1.73
C MET A 1 -7.96 11.06 -1.11
N ASN A 2 -8.91 10.53 -1.90
CA ASN A 2 -10.04 9.73 -1.39
C ASN A 2 -9.74 8.22 -1.42
N ASN A 3 -10.57 7.40 -0.78
CA ASN A 3 -10.39 5.96 -0.68
C ASN A 3 -10.32 5.26 -2.05
N ILE A 4 -11.12 5.70 -3.03
CA ILE A 4 -11.13 5.15 -4.39
C ILE A 4 -9.78 5.36 -5.08
N ALA A 5 -9.26 6.59 -5.01
CA ALA A 5 -7.96 6.91 -5.58
C ALA A 5 -6.83 6.16 -4.87
N LEU A 6 -6.89 6.02 -3.54
CA LEU A 6 -5.90 5.26 -2.78
C LEU A 6 -5.85 3.78 -3.21
N ILE A 7 -6.99 3.12 -3.44
CA ILE A 7 -7.04 1.74 -3.97
C ILE A 7 -6.32 1.61 -5.30
N VAL A 8 -6.54 2.54 -6.22
CA VAL A 8 -5.87 2.53 -7.53
C VAL A 8 -4.36 2.64 -7.33
N LYS A 9 -3.93 3.52 -6.43
CA LYS A 9 -2.50 3.72 -6.15
C LYS A 9 -1.85 2.53 -5.43
N LEU A 10 -2.55 1.87 -4.52
CA LEU A 10 -2.08 0.62 -3.89
C LEU A 10 -1.97 -0.52 -4.91
N ARG A 11 -2.89 -0.61 -5.88
CA ARG A 11 -2.79 -1.59 -6.96
C ARG A 11 -1.57 -1.35 -7.84
N GLU A 12 -1.32 -0.11 -8.24
CA GLU A 12 -0.13 0.28 -8.99
C GLU A 12 1.16 -0.02 -8.21
N LEU A 13 1.17 0.23 -6.90
CA LEU A 13 2.27 -0.14 -6.01
C LEU A 13 2.53 -1.65 -5.98
N LEU A 14 1.49 -2.49 -5.94
CA LEU A 14 1.65 -3.96 -6.05
C LEU A 14 2.27 -4.38 -7.38
N VAL A 15 1.92 -3.70 -8.49
CA VAL A 15 2.50 -3.98 -9.82
C VAL A 15 4.02 -3.78 -9.83
N ILE A 16 4.52 -2.75 -9.13
CA ILE A 16 5.97 -2.53 -9.02
C ILE A 16 6.67 -3.76 -8.41
N PHE A 17 6.07 -4.37 -7.39
CA PHE A 17 6.63 -5.56 -6.74
C PHE A 17 6.52 -6.85 -7.58
N MET A 18 5.71 -6.86 -8.64
CA MET A 18 5.61 -7.99 -9.59
C MET A 18 6.69 -7.98 -10.68
N HIS A 19 7.44 -6.89 -10.88
CA HIS A 19 8.46 -6.81 -11.91
C HIS A 19 9.61 -7.83 -11.71
N THR A 20 10.32 -8.20 -12.76
CA THR A 20 11.50 -9.07 -12.65
C THR A 20 12.76 -8.26 -12.35
N ARG A 21 12.83 -7.71 -11.14
CA ARG A 21 13.98 -6.96 -10.59
C ARG A 21 14.32 -7.44 -9.19
N SER A 22 15.47 -7.04 -8.66
CA SER A 22 15.80 -7.32 -7.25
C SER A 22 14.85 -6.60 -6.29
N LEU A 23 14.75 -7.09 -5.05
CA LEU A 23 13.85 -6.49 -4.06
C LEU A 23 14.21 -5.03 -3.74
N SER A 24 15.51 -4.71 -3.65
CA SER A 24 15.96 -3.34 -3.39
C SER A 24 15.63 -2.39 -4.53
N GLU A 25 15.78 -2.83 -5.78
CA GLU A 25 15.37 -2.04 -6.95
C GLU A 25 13.87 -1.80 -6.99
N LYS A 26 13.06 -2.84 -6.72
CA LYS A 26 11.60 -2.69 -6.60
C LYS A 26 11.22 -1.71 -5.50
N ALA A 27 11.88 -1.80 -4.35
CA ALA A 27 11.64 -0.91 -3.23
C ALA A 27 12.05 0.54 -3.53
N ALA A 28 13.13 0.76 -4.28
CA ALA A 28 13.52 2.08 -4.74
C ALA A 28 12.48 2.68 -5.72
N ASP A 29 12.01 1.88 -6.69
CA ASP A 29 10.93 2.28 -7.61
C ASP A 29 9.63 2.58 -6.83
N ALA A 30 9.28 1.73 -5.87
CA ALA A 30 8.11 1.87 -5.02
C ALA A 30 8.18 3.12 -4.14
N LEU A 31 9.36 3.41 -3.56
CA LEU A 31 9.57 4.59 -2.73
C LEU A 31 9.32 5.87 -3.55
N ARG A 32 9.92 5.94 -4.74
CA ARG A 32 9.71 7.06 -5.66
C ARG A 32 8.24 7.20 -6.02
N TYR A 33 7.59 6.08 -6.37
CA TYR A 33 6.17 6.07 -6.71
C TYR A 33 5.32 6.61 -5.56
N CYS A 34 5.55 6.15 -4.32
CA CYS A 34 4.83 6.61 -3.13
C CYS A 34 5.02 8.12 -2.89
N GLN A 35 6.25 8.62 -2.99
CA GLN A 35 6.53 10.05 -2.81
C GLN A 35 5.83 10.92 -3.86
N GLU A 36 5.72 10.44 -5.09
CA GLU A 36 5.08 11.17 -6.20
C GLU A 36 3.54 11.06 -6.20
N ASN A 37 2.98 9.92 -5.73
CA ASN A 37 1.57 9.59 -5.96
C ASN A 37 0.73 9.36 -4.69
N ILE A 38 1.36 9.08 -3.56
CA ILE A 38 0.69 8.81 -2.28
C ILE A 38 1.39 9.60 -1.16
N PRO A 39 1.39 10.95 -1.23
CA PRO A 39 1.98 11.74 -0.16
C PRO A 39 1.24 11.48 1.16
N LEU A 40 1.99 11.25 2.25
CA LEU A 40 1.46 10.92 3.58
C LEU A 40 0.38 11.89 4.06
N THR A 41 0.50 13.18 3.70
CA THR A 41 -0.44 14.24 4.05
C THR A 41 -1.81 14.10 3.37
N GLU A 42 -1.91 13.28 2.33
CA GLU A 42 -3.12 13.07 1.55
C GLU A 42 -3.80 11.73 1.80
N VAL A 43 -3.20 10.88 2.63
CA VAL A 43 -3.75 9.57 2.98
C VAL A 43 -4.92 9.76 3.96
N PRO A 44 -6.08 9.12 3.73
CA PRO A 44 -7.20 9.15 4.66
C PRO A 44 -6.80 8.68 6.06
N ILE A 45 -7.33 9.33 7.10
CA ILE A 45 -6.97 9.05 8.50
C ILE A 45 -7.12 7.56 8.85
N GLY A 46 -8.18 6.90 8.36
CA GLY A 46 -8.44 5.48 8.62
C GLY A 46 -7.51 4.48 7.90
N ALA A 47 -6.57 4.97 7.10
CA ALA A 47 -5.56 4.18 6.38
C ALA A 47 -4.12 4.66 6.67
N TYR A 48 -3.97 5.73 7.46
CA TYR A 48 -2.69 6.42 7.63
C TYR A 48 -1.67 5.55 8.35
N GLY A 49 -2.07 4.85 9.42
CA GLY A 49 -1.17 4.04 10.22
C GLY A 49 -0.54 2.92 9.40
N GLU A 50 -1.40 2.11 8.77
CA GLU A 50 -1.00 0.99 7.93
C GLU A 50 -0.17 1.46 6.72
N TYR A 51 -0.55 2.57 6.09
CA TYR A 51 0.22 3.12 4.99
C TYR A 51 1.60 3.62 5.43
N ASN A 52 1.71 4.27 6.60
CA ASN A 52 2.99 4.74 7.12
C ASN A 52 3.95 3.57 7.40
N GLU A 53 3.44 2.47 7.98
CA GLU A 53 4.24 1.26 8.19
C GLU A 53 4.74 0.65 6.87
N ILE A 54 3.88 0.58 5.85
CA ILE A 54 4.24 0.16 4.49
C ILE A 54 5.35 1.07 3.93
N PHE A 55 5.20 2.39 4.07
CA PHE A 55 6.15 3.36 3.57
C PHE A 55 7.53 3.24 4.24
N GLU A 56 7.55 3.01 5.55
CA GLU A 56 8.78 2.76 6.30
C GLU A 56 9.48 1.47 5.86
N GLN A 57 8.73 0.38 5.65
CA GLN A 57 9.27 -0.88 5.13
C GLN A 57 9.85 -0.73 3.72
N ILE A 58 9.17 0.01 2.84
CA ILE A 58 9.68 0.34 1.50
C ILE A 58 10.98 1.14 1.60
N THR A 59 11.02 2.13 2.49
CA THR A 59 12.22 2.95 2.72
C THR A 59 13.39 2.09 3.19
N PHE A 60 13.15 1.19 4.15
CA PHE A 60 14.15 0.23 4.63
C PHE A 60 14.70 -0.65 3.50
N LEU A 61 13.81 -1.27 2.71
CA LEU A 61 14.19 -2.18 1.62
C LEU A 61 14.88 -1.46 0.45
N SER A 62 14.61 -0.17 0.23
CA SER A 62 15.29 0.64 -0.78
C SER A 62 16.77 0.90 -0.46
N GLY A 63 17.16 0.71 0.79
CA GLY A 63 18.52 0.93 1.27
C GLY A 63 19.49 -0.17 0.83
N ASP A 64 20.37 0.15 -0.12
CA ASP A 64 21.37 -0.75 -0.74
C ASP A 64 22.48 -1.28 0.22
N LYS A 65 22.41 -0.97 1.52
CA LYS A 65 23.45 -1.29 2.53
C LYS A 65 22.97 -2.17 3.67
N SER A 66 21.79 -2.78 3.54
CA SER A 66 21.27 -3.66 4.56
C SER A 66 22.22 -4.87 4.72
N ARG A 67 22.83 -5.03 5.92
CA ARG A 67 23.56 -6.25 6.33
C ARG A 67 22.60 -7.43 6.64
N THR A 68 21.32 -7.28 6.32
CA THR A 68 20.26 -8.24 6.57
C THR A 68 20.51 -9.48 5.74
N ALA A 69 20.28 -10.65 6.34
CA ALA A 69 20.45 -11.91 5.64
C ALA A 69 19.43 -12.04 4.50
N PRO A 70 19.75 -12.75 3.40
CA PRO A 70 18.85 -12.86 2.25
C PRO A 70 17.47 -13.45 2.57
N ASP A 71 17.40 -14.39 3.50
CA ASP A 71 16.16 -15.00 3.99
C ASP A 71 15.29 -14.01 4.79
N ASP A 72 15.91 -13.20 5.64
CA ASP A 72 15.24 -12.10 6.32
C ASP A 72 14.70 -11.07 5.31
N LEU A 73 15.47 -10.73 4.28
CA LEU A 73 15.02 -9.83 3.21
C LEU A 73 13.83 -10.39 2.44
N LEU A 74 13.84 -11.68 2.12
CA LEU A 74 12.71 -12.35 1.47
C LEU A 74 11.45 -12.32 2.35
N ARG A 75 11.61 -12.57 3.65
CA ARG A 75 10.50 -12.50 4.61
C ARG A 75 9.93 -11.08 4.68
N ILE A 76 10.77 -10.07 4.88
CA ILE A 76 10.35 -8.66 4.95
C ILE A 76 9.67 -8.22 3.65
N GLY A 77 10.21 -8.64 2.49
CA GLY A 77 9.59 -8.37 1.19
C GLY A 77 8.21 -9.02 1.05
N GLY A 78 8.05 -10.25 1.54
CA GLY A 78 6.75 -10.93 1.61
C GLY A 78 5.76 -10.20 2.54
N ASP A 79 6.20 -9.87 3.75
CA ASP A 79 5.41 -9.15 4.76
C ASP A 79 4.93 -7.79 4.22
N LEU A 80 5.79 -7.08 3.47
CA LEU A 80 5.43 -5.83 2.79
C LEU A 80 4.33 -6.04 1.75
N ILE A 81 4.46 -7.03 0.87
CA ILE A 81 3.43 -7.31 -0.15
C ILE A 81 2.09 -7.66 0.51
N LEU A 82 2.13 -8.47 1.58
CA LEU A 82 0.93 -8.79 2.36
C LEU A 82 0.31 -7.53 3.01
N SER A 83 1.14 -6.66 3.57
CA SER A 83 0.67 -5.41 4.20
C SER A 83 -0.04 -4.51 3.20
N ILE A 84 0.52 -4.35 1.99
CA ILE A 84 -0.12 -3.60 0.89
C ILE A 84 -1.46 -4.22 0.49
N LEU A 85 -1.53 -5.56 0.38
CA LEU A 85 -2.76 -6.28 0.07
C LEU A 85 -3.83 -6.13 1.15
N MET A 86 -3.44 -6.21 2.43
CA MET A 86 -4.36 -6.01 3.55
C MET A 86 -4.94 -4.60 3.56
N LEU A 87 -4.10 -3.57 3.36
CA LEU A 87 -4.59 -2.20 3.29
C LEU A 87 -5.52 -1.99 2.10
N TYR A 88 -5.18 -2.56 0.93
CA TYR A 88 -6.03 -2.53 -0.25
C TYR A 88 -7.41 -3.15 0.05
N GLU A 89 -7.45 -4.32 0.69
CA GLU A 89 -8.69 -5.03 1.03
C GLU A 89 -9.52 -4.23 2.04
N GLN A 90 -8.90 -3.72 3.10
CA GLN A 90 -9.58 -2.90 4.11
C GLN A 90 -10.29 -1.70 3.49
N ILE A 91 -9.61 -0.97 2.61
CA ILE A 91 -10.20 0.21 1.94
C ILE A 91 -11.31 -0.22 0.97
N ALA A 92 -11.11 -1.32 0.23
CA ALA A 92 -12.12 -1.84 -0.70
C ALA A 92 -13.40 -2.26 0.03
N SER A 93 -13.25 -2.96 1.16
CA SER A 93 -14.35 -3.38 2.02
C SER A 93 -15.07 -2.18 2.62
N TYR A 94 -14.35 -1.14 3.05
CA TYR A 94 -14.97 0.09 3.53
C TYR A 94 -15.84 0.77 2.45
N ILE A 95 -15.33 0.94 1.23
CA ILE A 95 -16.09 1.52 0.12
C ILE A 95 -17.35 0.69 -0.18
N ALA A 96 -17.22 -0.63 -0.22
CA ALA A 96 -18.35 -1.52 -0.50
C ALA A 96 -19.46 -1.41 0.56
N VAL A 97 -19.09 -1.29 1.84
CA VAL A 97 -20.02 -1.08 2.95
C VAL A 97 -20.71 0.28 2.84
N GLU A 98 -19.96 1.35 2.57
CA GLU A 98 -20.54 2.69 2.38
C GLU A 98 -21.56 2.72 1.23
N GLU A 99 -21.21 2.12 0.08
CA GLU A 99 -22.13 2.02 -1.06
C GLU A 99 -23.39 1.22 -0.73
N PHE A 100 -23.26 0.13 0.02
CA PHE A 100 -24.39 -0.68 0.47
C PHE A 100 -25.33 0.13 1.37
N MET A 101 -24.79 0.82 2.37
CA MET A 101 -25.57 1.64 3.30
C MET A 101 -26.27 2.81 2.59
N GLN A 102 -25.59 3.46 1.63
CA GLN A 102 -26.19 4.52 0.82
C GLN A 102 -27.36 4.01 -0.02
N LYS A 103 -27.25 2.82 -0.62
CA LYS A 103 -28.37 2.20 -1.35
C LYS A 103 -29.53 1.90 -0.41
N GLN A 104 -29.27 1.30 0.75
CA GLN A 104 -30.33 0.96 1.71
C GLN A 104 -31.09 2.20 2.21
N ASN A 105 -30.39 3.30 2.52
CA ASN A 105 -31.04 4.53 2.97
C ASN A 105 -31.95 5.14 1.89
N ARG A 106 -31.57 5.08 0.61
CA ARG A 106 -32.42 5.54 -0.50
C ARG A 106 -33.68 4.71 -0.73
N PHE A 107 -33.73 3.46 -0.26
CA PHE A 107 -34.93 2.61 -0.34
C PHE A 107 -35.88 2.81 0.86
N ASN A 108 -35.38 3.43 1.94
CA ASN A 108 -36.15 3.70 3.16
C ASN A 108 -36.71 5.13 3.25
N GLU A 109 -36.41 5.98 2.25
CA GLU A 109 -37.05 7.28 2.00
C GLU A 109 -38.17 7.13 0.96
#